data_AF-A0A6A4BC19-F1
#
_entry.id   AF-A0A6A4BC19-F1
#
_cell.length_a   1.000
_cell.length_b   1.000
_cell.length_c   1.000
_cell.angle_alpha   90.00
_cell.angle_beta   90.00
_cell.angle_gamma   90.00
#
_symmetry.space_group_name_H-M   'P 1'
#
loop_
_entity.id
_entity.type
_entity.pdbx_description
1 polymer ?
#
loop_
_entity_poly.entity_id
_entity_poly.type
_entity_poly.pdbx_seq_one_letter_code
_entity_poly.pdbx_strand_id
1 'polypeptide(L)'
;MAAFLPHYAVHYADAEHSLEEVTKGYRLALVYSLCLPPLSMRHLKRGNDNLLSEELAETLSTMGPEEESFALLLLHEYTEKSIEDLGSGALKGIDRARFVALEEANAAVPADRKMQFFIARLKHEIKYYGENGYEMSWWEESSRNHTITWFSTSGRRFGAENSTMKMNFLNPGHETFYELWRPHGSSKEKGFMGNHGPSKKTMYSRYAVIGWPAARGVKNALEFINEAAVSEMKTQKPIDTGAVGDILIKLQAELEKKKPNAKPISTEFFQALCEILVDAGDVAFVNEFFLKCFGKLCAHLQDKDAVVPVLTTMFRSLNWNEIGREVLESFGQLDHRTSLEIGVLVADGLDDGETKTALMHYGMEKAVQLSDGMASCSTKTAEILWKWVLGSDEPDALTTFAEKVTKSQPSSLDVATRVFVWIK
;
A
#
# COMPACT_ATOMS: atom_id res chain seq x y z
N MET A 1 66.92 -5.03 11.58
CA MET A 1 65.91 -6.10 11.57
C MET A 1 64.71 -5.60 12.35
N ALA A 2 63.57 -5.34 11.70
CA ALA A 2 62.38 -4.83 12.39
C ALA A 2 61.73 -5.96 13.19
N ALA A 3 61.73 -5.85 14.51
CA ALA A 3 61.28 -6.91 15.43
C ALA A 3 59.75 -7.07 15.53
N PHE A 4 58.98 -6.35 14.71
CA PHE A 4 57.52 -6.35 14.78
C PHE A 4 56.92 -6.40 13.38
N LEU A 5 56.30 -7.53 13.04
CA LEU A 5 55.47 -7.67 11.85
C LEU A 5 54.05 -7.18 12.17
N PRO A 6 53.45 -6.31 11.35
CA PRO A 6 52.07 -5.90 11.53
C PRO A 6 51.15 -7.10 11.29
N HIS A 7 50.26 -7.36 12.25
CA HIS A 7 49.19 -8.33 12.11
C HIS A 7 47.91 -7.58 11.77
N TYR A 8 47.16 -8.09 10.80
CA TYR A 8 45.88 -7.54 10.39
C TYR A 8 44.78 -8.56 10.59
N ALA A 9 43.63 -8.07 11.04
CA ALA A 9 42.39 -8.81 11.07
C ALA A 9 41.34 -7.96 10.37
N VAL A 10 40.54 -8.58 9.52
CA VAL A 10 39.41 -7.94 8.85
C VAL A 10 38.16 -8.64 9.34
N HIS A 11 37.24 -7.86 9.89
CA HIS A 11 35.91 -8.32 10.27
C HIS A 11 34.89 -7.37 9.67
N TYR A 12 33.65 -7.82 9.55
CA TYR A 12 32.56 -6.93 9.17
C TYR A 12 32.38 -5.86 10.23
N ALA A 13 31.99 -4.66 9.82
CA ALA A 13 31.83 -3.50 10.70
C ALA A 13 30.76 -3.74 11.79
N ASP A 14 29.89 -4.71 11.58
CA ASP A 14 28.81 -5.14 12.46
C ASP A 14 29.06 -6.49 13.13
N ALA A 15 30.25 -7.08 12.98
CA ALA A 15 30.61 -8.28 13.73
C ALA A 15 30.70 -7.96 15.23
N GLU A 16 30.04 -8.77 16.06
CA GLU A 16 30.22 -8.70 17.51
C GLU A 16 31.66 -9.06 17.85
N HIS A 17 32.35 -8.16 18.54
CA HIS A 17 33.73 -8.35 18.93
C HIS A 17 34.01 -7.67 20.26
N SER A 18 34.92 -8.26 21.02
CA SER A 18 35.44 -7.70 22.25
C SER A 18 36.96 -7.78 22.23
N LEU A 19 37.60 -6.92 23.02
CA LEU A 19 39.04 -6.97 23.26
C LEU A 19 39.25 -7.45 24.69
N GLU A 20 39.95 -8.57 24.85
CA GLU A 20 40.38 -9.03 26.16
C GLU A 20 41.48 -8.12 26.72
N GLU A 21 41.60 -8.13 28.05
CA GLU A 21 42.62 -7.35 28.76
C GLU A 21 44.03 -7.86 28.43
N VAL A 22 44.96 -6.94 28.12
CA VAL A 22 46.36 -7.29 27.85
C VAL A 22 47.07 -7.58 29.17
N THR A 23 47.36 -8.86 29.43
CA THR A 23 47.94 -9.31 30.71
C THR A 23 49.45 -9.03 30.84
N LYS A 24 50.18 -8.84 29.73
CA LYS A 24 51.61 -8.46 29.70
C LYS A 24 51.96 -7.63 28.45
N GLY A 25 52.74 -6.56 28.63
CA GLY A 25 53.25 -5.73 27.53
C GLY A 25 52.26 -4.67 27.04
N TYR A 26 52.40 -4.23 25.78
CA TYR A 26 51.55 -3.20 25.16
C TYR A 26 51.08 -3.66 23.77
N ARG A 27 49.81 -3.35 23.43
CA ARG A 27 49.23 -3.56 22.09
C ARG A 27 48.95 -2.21 21.44
N LEU A 28 49.63 -1.93 20.33
CA LEU A 28 49.32 -0.80 19.46
C LEU A 28 48.52 -1.31 18.26
N ALA A 29 47.35 -0.73 18.00
CA ALA A 29 46.48 -1.12 16.89
C ALA A 29 45.96 0.11 16.14
N LEU A 30 45.85 0.00 14.81
CA LEU A 30 45.15 0.94 13.96
C LEU A 30 43.81 0.32 13.55
N VAL A 31 42.71 0.96 13.93
CA VAL A 31 41.35 0.52 13.58
C VAL A 31 40.76 1.54 12.61
N TYR A 32 40.29 1.08 11.46
CA TYR A 32 39.65 1.92 10.46
C TYR A 32 38.57 1.13 9.71
N SER A 33 37.55 1.84 9.24
CA SER A 33 36.48 1.26 8.43
C SER A 33 36.80 1.40 6.95
N LEU A 34 36.68 0.30 6.20
CA LEU A 34 36.75 0.30 4.74
C LEU A 34 35.34 0.44 4.15
N CYS A 35 35.05 1.56 3.50
CA CYS A 35 33.81 1.74 2.75
C CYS A 35 33.97 1.15 1.35
N LEU A 36 33.30 0.03 1.07
CA LEU A 36 33.38 -0.63 -0.23
C LEU A 36 32.46 0.06 -1.26
N PRO A 37 32.89 0.27 -2.52
CA PRO A 37 32.05 0.87 -3.55
C PRO A 37 30.84 -0.02 -3.90
N PRO A 38 29.61 0.52 -3.95
CA PRO A 38 28.38 -0.28 -4.03
C PRO A 38 28.14 -1.02 -5.37
N LEU A 39 28.79 -0.59 -6.46
CA LEU A 39 28.50 -1.11 -7.81
C LEU A 39 29.47 -2.19 -8.32
N SER A 40 30.72 -2.20 -7.85
CA SER A 40 31.81 -3.00 -8.43
C SER A 40 32.14 -4.30 -7.69
N MET A 41 31.53 -4.57 -6.52
CA MET A 41 31.95 -5.66 -5.61
C MET A 41 30.86 -6.71 -5.32
N ARG A 42 29.89 -6.88 -6.24
CA ARG A 42 28.81 -7.89 -6.11
C ARG A 42 29.31 -9.33 -5.95
N HIS A 43 30.51 -9.62 -6.46
CA HIS A 43 31.15 -10.95 -6.45
C HIS A 43 31.72 -11.37 -5.07
N LEU A 44 31.81 -10.45 -4.09
CA LEU A 44 32.20 -10.77 -2.71
C LEU A 44 31.00 -11.17 -1.83
N LYS A 45 29.77 -11.17 -2.38
CA LYS A 45 28.64 -11.82 -1.71
C LYS A 45 28.96 -13.31 -1.57
N ARG A 46 28.88 -13.83 -0.34
CA ARG A 46 29.12 -15.24 -0.02
C ARG A 46 28.30 -16.14 -0.97
N GLY A 47 28.96 -17.11 -1.58
CA GLY A 47 28.31 -18.11 -2.43
C GLY A 47 27.31 -18.96 -1.65
N ASN A 48 26.20 -19.26 -2.32
CA ASN A 48 24.97 -19.84 -1.82
C ASN A 48 25.13 -21.23 -1.17
N ASP A 49 24.43 -21.46 -0.06
CA ASP A 49 24.11 -22.81 0.43
C ASP A 49 22.89 -23.33 -0.36
N ASN A 50 23.10 -23.73 -1.63
CA ASN A 50 22.03 -24.12 -2.57
C ASN A 50 21.03 -25.15 -2.01
N LEU A 51 21.49 -26.06 -1.14
CA LEU A 51 20.65 -27.10 -0.53
C LEU A 51 19.53 -26.51 0.35
N LEU A 52 19.82 -25.46 1.12
CA LEU A 52 18.83 -24.82 2.00
C LEU A 52 17.75 -24.07 1.22
N SER A 53 18.15 -23.37 0.15
CA SER A 53 17.19 -22.68 -0.72
C SER A 53 16.29 -23.64 -1.50
N GLU A 54 16.81 -24.82 -1.87
CA GLU A 54 16.05 -25.86 -2.57
C GLU A 54 15.01 -26.51 -1.65
N GLU A 55 15.40 -26.93 -0.44
CA GLU A 55 14.47 -27.48 0.57
C GLU A 55 13.39 -26.47 0.96
N LEU A 56 13.78 -25.19 1.09
CA LEU A 56 12.84 -24.11 1.39
C LEU A 56 11.92 -23.84 0.20
N ALA A 57 12.40 -23.91 -1.04
CA ALA A 57 11.56 -23.78 -2.23
C ALA A 57 10.56 -24.93 -2.35
N GLU A 58 10.97 -26.16 -2.04
CA GLU A 58 10.06 -27.32 -1.97
C GLU A 58 8.97 -27.08 -0.93
N THR A 59 9.36 -26.65 0.27
CA THR A 59 8.41 -26.32 1.36
C THR A 59 7.45 -25.20 0.94
N LEU A 60 7.94 -24.09 0.39
CA LEU A 60 7.11 -22.99 -0.11
C LEU A 60 6.17 -23.45 -1.24
N SER A 61 6.60 -24.40 -2.08
CA SER A 61 5.76 -24.95 -3.15
C SER A 61 4.61 -25.80 -2.62
N THR A 62 4.77 -26.42 -1.44
CA THR A 62 3.66 -27.14 -0.78
C THR A 62 2.62 -26.19 -0.19
N MET A 63 2.99 -24.95 0.12
CA MET A 63 2.04 -24.00 0.71
C MET A 63 0.95 -23.64 -0.30
N GLY A 64 -0.29 -23.97 0.04
CA GLY A 64 -1.48 -23.60 -0.73
C GLY A 64 -1.69 -22.08 -0.82
N PRO A 65 -2.41 -21.58 -1.85
CA PRO A 65 -2.80 -20.17 -1.93
C PRO A 65 -3.69 -19.75 -0.74
N GLU A 66 -4.37 -20.73 -0.12
CA GLU A 66 -5.21 -20.56 1.06
C GLU A 66 -4.47 -20.70 2.41
N GLU A 67 -3.17 -20.98 2.41
CA GLU A 67 -2.41 -21.20 3.64
C GLU A 67 -2.03 -19.91 4.39
N GLU A 68 -1.67 -20.08 5.66
CA GLU A 68 -1.43 -18.99 6.61
C GLU A 68 -0.08 -18.30 6.37
N SER A 69 -0.05 -16.98 6.59
CA SER A 69 1.18 -16.17 6.61
C SER A 69 2.16 -16.65 7.69
N PHE A 70 3.46 -16.39 7.50
CA PHE A 70 4.48 -16.60 8.53
C PHE A 70 5.15 -15.28 8.95
N ALA A 71 5.73 -15.29 10.15
CA ALA A 71 6.54 -14.21 10.70
C ALA A 71 7.89 -14.77 11.17
N LEU A 72 8.98 -14.36 10.53
CA LEU A 72 10.34 -14.63 10.97
C LEU A 72 10.82 -13.47 11.84
N LEU A 73 10.95 -13.69 13.15
CA LEU A 73 11.49 -12.68 14.06
C LEU A 73 12.98 -12.48 13.82
N LEU A 74 13.39 -11.22 13.69
CA LEU A 74 14.78 -10.84 13.45
C LEU A 74 15.54 -10.76 14.75
N LEU A 75 16.75 -11.30 14.77
CA LEU A 75 17.58 -11.43 15.96
C LEU A 75 18.25 -10.10 16.34
N HIS A 76 18.72 -9.33 15.37
CA HIS A 76 19.37 -8.06 15.66
C HIS A 76 18.35 -6.96 15.95
N GLU A 77 18.80 -5.96 16.70
CA GLU A 77 18.05 -4.72 16.86
C GLU A 77 18.28 -3.81 15.65
N TYR A 78 17.18 -3.24 15.16
CA TYR A 78 17.20 -2.31 14.03
C TYR A 78 16.58 -0.99 14.46
N THR A 79 17.13 0.10 13.91
CA THR A 79 16.48 1.40 14.03
C THR A 79 15.45 1.56 12.92
N GLU A 80 14.38 2.29 13.20
CA GLU A 80 13.38 2.63 12.20
C GLU A 80 14.02 3.31 10.99
N LYS A 81 14.91 4.27 11.23
CA LYS A 81 15.67 4.97 10.20
C LYS A 81 16.48 4.02 9.31
N SER A 82 17.18 3.03 9.87
CA SER A 82 17.94 2.08 9.05
C SER A 82 17.05 1.24 8.14
N ILE A 83 15.86 0.85 8.60
CA ILE A 83 14.90 0.11 7.77
C ILE A 83 14.31 1.03 6.71
N GLU A 84 13.99 2.28 7.04
CA GLU A 84 13.47 3.25 6.07
C GLU A 84 14.48 3.58 4.96
N ASP A 85 15.75 3.76 5.32
CA ASP A 85 16.80 4.17 4.38
C ASP A 85 17.30 3.01 3.49
N LEU A 86 17.29 1.77 3.98
CA LEU A 86 17.94 0.63 3.31
C LEU A 86 17.02 -0.58 3.07
N GLY A 87 15.82 -0.61 3.64
CA GLY A 87 14.92 -1.76 3.57
C GLY A 87 15.55 -3.05 4.08
N SER A 88 15.42 -4.13 3.31
CA SER A 88 16.09 -5.42 3.57
C SER A 88 17.61 -5.32 3.48
N GLY A 89 18.14 -4.28 2.83
CA GLY A 89 19.55 -3.91 2.83
C GLY A 89 20.11 -3.62 4.23
N ALA A 90 19.26 -3.22 5.17
CA ALA A 90 19.63 -2.98 6.56
C ALA A 90 19.90 -4.26 7.36
N LEU A 91 19.38 -5.40 6.91
CA LEU A 91 19.47 -6.68 7.63
C LEU A 91 20.93 -7.17 7.69
N LYS A 92 21.31 -7.73 8.84
CA LYS A 92 22.70 -8.09 9.16
C LYS A 92 22.83 -9.52 9.68
N GLY A 93 24.05 -10.05 9.59
CA GLY A 93 24.39 -11.37 10.10
C GLY A 93 23.39 -12.47 9.69
N ILE A 94 22.90 -13.22 10.68
CA ILE A 94 21.96 -14.32 10.46
C ILE A 94 20.61 -13.88 9.87
N ASP A 95 20.16 -12.66 10.19
CA ASP A 95 18.90 -12.14 9.66
C ASP A 95 18.98 -11.93 8.15
N ARG A 96 20.13 -11.41 7.68
CA ARG A 96 20.38 -11.25 6.26
C ARG A 96 20.46 -12.60 5.55
N ALA A 97 21.19 -13.55 6.13
CA ALA A 97 21.32 -14.89 5.56
C ALA A 97 19.95 -15.58 5.40
N ARG A 98 19.11 -15.52 6.44
CA ARG A 98 17.75 -16.08 6.41
C ARG A 98 16.86 -15.39 5.38
N PHE A 99 16.91 -14.06 5.31
CA PHE A 99 16.12 -13.32 4.33
C PHE A 99 16.55 -13.61 2.89
N VAL A 100 17.85 -13.69 2.62
CA VAL A 100 18.37 -14.07 1.30
C VAL A 100 17.92 -15.48 0.92
N ALA A 101 17.98 -16.45 1.85
CA ALA A 101 17.49 -17.80 1.59
C ALA A 101 15.98 -17.81 1.24
N LEU A 102 15.17 -16.99 1.93
CA LEU A 102 13.75 -16.81 1.61
C LEU A 102 13.55 -16.18 0.22
N GLU A 103 14.33 -15.17 -0.15
CA GLU A 103 14.27 -14.55 -1.47
C GLU A 103 14.65 -15.54 -2.58
N GLU A 104 15.71 -16.34 -2.39
CA GLU A 104 16.17 -17.33 -3.35
C GLU A 104 15.17 -18.48 -3.52
N ALA A 105 14.68 -19.03 -2.41
CA ALA A 105 13.65 -20.05 -2.43
C ALA A 105 12.38 -19.53 -3.12
N ASN A 106 11.94 -18.33 -2.76
CA ASN A 106 10.81 -17.67 -3.41
C ASN A 106 11.09 -17.38 -4.88
N ALA A 107 12.32 -17.15 -5.33
CA ALA A 107 12.65 -16.99 -6.74
C ALA A 107 12.51 -18.29 -7.53
N ALA A 108 12.75 -19.44 -6.90
CA ALA A 108 12.68 -20.76 -7.52
C ALA A 108 11.25 -21.33 -7.65
N VAL A 109 10.28 -20.87 -6.85
CA VAL A 109 8.90 -21.40 -6.91
C VAL A 109 8.10 -20.87 -8.11
N PRO A 110 7.06 -21.61 -8.57
CA PRO A 110 6.10 -21.14 -9.58
C PRO A 110 5.39 -19.84 -9.20
N ALA A 111 4.84 -19.13 -10.19
CA ALA A 111 4.22 -17.81 -10.01
C ALA A 111 3.03 -17.83 -9.03
N ASP A 112 2.21 -18.88 -9.05
CA ASP A 112 1.06 -19.10 -8.15
C ASP A 112 1.47 -19.43 -6.71
N ARG A 113 2.76 -19.75 -6.47
CA ARG A 113 3.34 -20.08 -5.16
C ARG A 113 4.24 -18.99 -4.61
N LYS A 114 4.39 -17.87 -5.32
CA LYS A 114 5.20 -16.75 -4.85
C LYS A 114 4.65 -16.23 -3.54
N MET A 115 5.56 -15.96 -2.63
CA MET A 115 5.33 -15.23 -1.40
C MET A 115 5.65 -13.75 -1.61
N GLN A 116 4.95 -12.91 -0.85
CA GLN A 116 5.26 -11.52 -0.71
C GLN A 116 5.81 -11.23 0.68
N PHE A 117 6.93 -10.51 0.72
CA PHE A 117 7.64 -10.20 1.95
C PHE A 117 7.48 -8.74 2.36
N PHE A 118 7.36 -8.52 3.66
CA PHE A 118 7.35 -7.22 4.32
C PHE A 118 8.29 -7.23 5.52
N ILE A 119 8.77 -6.05 5.91
CA ILE A 119 9.44 -5.85 7.18
C ILE A 119 8.43 -5.22 8.12
N ALA A 120 8.31 -5.74 9.34
CA ALA A 120 7.37 -5.27 10.33
C ALA A 120 8.08 -5.03 11.66
N ARG A 121 7.83 -3.88 12.30
CA ARG A 121 8.19 -3.67 13.71
C ARG A 121 6.99 -4.03 14.58
N LEU A 122 7.15 -5.08 15.35
CA LEU A 122 6.15 -5.58 16.29
C LEU A 122 6.37 -4.93 17.64
N LYS A 123 5.33 -4.31 18.18
CA LYS A 123 5.38 -3.64 19.49
C LYS A 123 4.26 -4.15 20.37
N HIS A 124 4.62 -4.72 21.52
CA HIS A 124 3.69 -5.16 22.56
C HIS A 124 3.84 -4.24 23.77
N GLU A 125 2.77 -3.55 24.12
CA GLU A 125 2.71 -2.73 25.33
C GLU A 125 1.75 -3.38 26.32
N ILE A 126 2.25 -3.71 27.51
CA ILE A 126 1.46 -4.25 28.61
C ILE A 126 1.55 -3.30 29.79
N LYS A 127 0.38 -2.89 30.30
CA LYS A 127 0.27 -2.03 31.48
C LYS A 127 -0.27 -2.84 32.64
N TYR A 128 0.35 -2.66 33.79
CA TYR A 128 -0.03 -3.27 35.04
C TYR A 128 -0.30 -2.21 36.09
N TYR A 129 -1.22 -2.50 37.01
CA TYR A 129 -1.39 -1.77 38.25
C TYR A 129 -1.21 -2.73 39.43
N GLY A 130 -0.77 -2.22 40.57
CA GLY A 130 -0.74 -2.97 41.81
C GLY A 130 -1.60 -2.30 42.87
N GLU A 131 -2.25 -3.10 43.71
CA GLU A 131 -3.12 -2.56 44.76
C GLU A 131 -2.31 -2.08 45.99
N ASN A 132 -1.22 -2.76 46.40
CA ASN A 132 -0.58 -2.49 47.70
C ASN A 132 0.94 -2.81 47.87
N GLY A 133 1.79 -2.79 46.82
CA GLY A 133 3.24 -2.96 47.04
C GLY A 133 4.11 -3.25 45.82
N TYR A 134 5.43 -3.40 46.06
CA TYR A 134 6.48 -3.64 45.05
C TYR A 134 6.67 -5.11 44.64
N GLU A 135 5.90 -6.05 45.22
CA GLU A 135 6.07 -7.48 44.97
C GLU A 135 5.42 -7.94 43.65
N MET A 136 6.10 -8.84 42.94
CA MET A 136 5.73 -9.24 41.58
C MET A 136 4.39 -10.01 41.47
N SER A 137 3.91 -10.58 42.58
CA SER A 137 2.65 -11.33 42.69
C SER A 137 1.38 -10.46 42.80
N TRP A 138 1.54 -9.13 42.87
CA TRP A 138 0.43 -8.18 43.11
C TRP A 138 0.15 -7.27 41.91
N TRP A 139 0.71 -7.60 40.74
CA TRP A 139 0.49 -6.85 39.51
C TRP A 139 -0.64 -7.46 38.69
N GLU A 140 -1.69 -6.67 38.47
CA GLU A 140 -2.79 -7.03 37.58
C GLU A 140 -2.64 -6.32 36.23
N GLU A 141 -2.81 -7.06 35.14
CA GLU A 141 -2.78 -6.50 33.79
C GLU A 141 -4.04 -5.64 33.57
N SER A 142 -3.85 -4.33 33.39
CA SER A 142 -4.95 -3.40 33.05
C SER A 142 -5.24 -3.34 31.57
N SER A 143 -4.20 -3.45 30.74
CA SER A 143 -4.35 -3.37 29.29
C SER A 143 -3.16 -3.93 28.56
N ARG A 144 -3.44 -4.43 27.36
CA ARG A 144 -2.45 -4.90 26.39
C ARG A 144 -2.76 -4.32 25.03
N ASN A 145 -1.74 -3.74 24.40
CA ASN A 145 -1.84 -3.23 23.04
C ASN A 145 -0.77 -3.84 22.14
N HIS A 146 -1.18 -4.16 20.92
CA HIS A 146 -0.35 -4.77 19.88
C HIS A 146 -0.33 -3.82 18.70
N THR A 147 0.83 -3.25 18.40
CA THR A 147 1.00 -2.33 17.28
C THR A 147 2.02 -2.89 16.32
N ILE A 148 1.68 -2.94 15.04
CA ILE A 148 2.60 -3.30 13.97
C ILE A 148 2.89 -2.05 13.15
N THR A 149 4.18 -1.73 12.98
CA THR A 149 4.62 -0.75 11.99
C THR A 149 5.13 -1.47 10.76
N TRP A 150 4.52 -1.23 9.60
CA TRP A 150 4.83 -1.95 8.38
C TRP A 150 5.76 -1.17 7.44
N PHE A 151 6.65 -1.91 6.78
CA PHE A 151 7.61 -1.42 5.81
C PHE A 151 7.68 -2.39 4.62
N SER A 152 7.88 -1.86 3.41
CA SER A 152 8.26 -2.67 2.25
C SER A 152 9.69 -3.22 2.45
N THR A 153 10.07 -4.22 1.64
CA THR A 153 11.46 -4.68 1.59
C THR A 153 12.42 -3.64 1.00
N SER A 154 11.90 -2.60 0.33
CA SER A 154 12.65 -1.44 -0.14
C SER A 154 12.80 -0.32 0.91
N GLY A 155 12.11 -0.42 2.06
CA GLY A 155 12.18 0.56 3.16
C GLY A 155 11.02 1.56 3.19
N ARG A 156 10.09 1.51 2.25
CA ARG A 156 8.90 2.38 2.28
C ARG A 156 8.04 2.06 3.50
N ARG A 157 7.81 3.05 4.35
CA ARG A 157 6.94 2.92 5.52
C ARG A 157 5.47 3.11 5.16
N PHE A 158 4.63 2.23 5.66
CA PHE A 158 3.18 2.31 5.47
C PHE A 158 2.45 2.91 6.68
N GLY A 159 3.01 2.80 7.89
CA GLY A 159 2.40 3.35 9.10
C GLY A 159 2.34 2.33 10.23
N ALA A 160 1.77 2.74 11.35
CA ALA A 160 1.61 1.90 12.54
C ALA A 160 0.13 1.77 12.89
N GLU A 161 -0.36 0.54 12.97
CA GLU A 161 -1.76 0.26 13.31
C GLU A 161 -1.84 -0.78 14.43
N ASN A 162 -2.93 -0.71 15.20
CA ASN A 162 -3.23 -1.78 16.15
C ASN A 162 -3.62 -3.02 15.35
N SER A 163 -2.98 -4.14 15.65
CA SER A 163 -3.17 -5.36 14.87
C SER A 163 -3.76 -6.48 15.68
N THR A 164 -4.72 -7.18 15.07
CA THR A 164 -5.26 -8.46 15.54
C THR A 164 -4.68 -9.65 14.77
N MET A 165 -3.67 -9.41 13.91
CA MET A 165 -3.07 -10.43 13.06
C MET A 165 -2.48 -11.55 13.92
N LYS A 166 -2.96 -12.78 13.69
CA LYS A 166 -2.36 -13.98 14.25
C LYS A 166 -1.04 -14.25 13.51
N MET A 167 0.06 -14.32 14.24
CA MET A 167 1.38 -14.59 13.67
C MET A 167 1.76 -16.04 13.83
N ASN A 168 2.06 -16.71 12.73
CA ASN A 168 2.71 -18.00 12.75
C ASN A 168 4.22 -17.80 12.71
N PHE A 169 4.88 -18.00 13.86
CA PHE A 169 6.29 -17.72 13.97
C PHE A 169 7.12 -18.81 13.30
N LEU A 170 7.89 -18.42 12.29
CA LEU A 170 8.98 -19.22 11.77
C LEU A 170 10.13 -19.12 12.78
N ASN A 171 10.33 -20.19 13.56
CA ASN A 171 11.25 -20.22 14.69
C ASN A 171 12.41 -21.21 14.46
N PRO A 172 13.35 -20.88 13.55
CA PRO A 172 14.47 -21.76 13.23
C PRO A 172 15.44 -21.94 14.40
N GLY A 173 15.38 -21.07 15.42
CA GLY A 173 16.18 -21.17 16.63
C GLY A 173 15.57 -22.08 17.70
N HIS A 174 14.36 -22.60 17.49
CA HIS A 174 13.58 -23.34 18.49
C HIS A 174 13.44 -22.60 19.83
N GLU A 175 13.44 -21.26 19.78
CA GLU A 175 13.36 -20.39 20.96
C GLU A 175 11.97 -20.51 21.60
N THR A 176 11.91 -20.52 22.92
CA THR A 176 10.63 -20.38 23.64
C THR A 176 10.06 -18.97 23.43
N PHE A 177 8.75 -18.79 23.64
CA PHE A 177 8.15 -17.44 23.61
C PHE A 177 8.84 -16.46 24.55
N TYR A 178 9.38 -16.95 25.67
CA TYR A 178 10.11 -16.14 26.60
C TYR A 178 11.43 -15.64 26.02
N GLU A 179 12.21 -16.53 25.40
CA GLU A 179 13.48 -16.19 24.73
C GLU A 179 13.25 -15.26 23.54
N LEU A 180 12.15 -15.46 22.79
CA LEU A 180 11.79 -14.61 21.65
C LEU A 180 11.55 -13.14 22.02
N TRP A 181 11.02 -12.86 23.22
CA TRP A 181 10.57 -11.52 23.58
C TRP A 181 11.37 -10.87 24.69
N ARG A 182 11.79 -11.64 25.72
CA ARG A 182 12.43 -11.09 26.93
C ARG A 182 13.65 -10.21 26.63
N PRO A 183 14.60 -10.58 25.75
CA PRO A 183 15.77 -9.75 25.45
C PRO A 183 15.40 -8.40 24.82
N HIS A 184 14.25 -8.32 24.15
CA HIS A 184 13.77 -7.14 23.43
C HIS A 184 12.71 -6.35 24.22
N GLY A 185 12.67 -6.56 25.54
CA GLY A 185 11.74 -5.95 26.48
C GLY A 185 12.38 -4.87 27.34
N SER A 186 11.64 -3.78 27.58
CA SER A 186 11.96 -2.80 28.61
C SER A 186 10.79 -2.65 29.57
N SER A 187 11.06 -2.43 30.86
CA SER A 187 10.01 -2.19 31.85
C SER A 187 10.29 -0.90 32.62
N LYS A 188 9.23 -0.12 32.83
CA LYS A 188 9.25 1.10 33.64
C LYS A 188 8.23 0.98 34.74
N GLU A 189 8.67 1.11 35.97
CA GLU A 189 7.85 1.06 37.17
C GLU A 189 7.72 2.48 37.73
N LYS A 190 6.50 2.84 38.13
CA LYS A 190 6.22 4.04 38.89
C LYS A 190 5.70 3.59 40.25
N GLY A 191 6.39 4.04 41.30
CA GLY A 191 5.96 3.84 42.67
C GLY A 191 4.65 4.56 42.97
N PHE A 192 4.20 4.44 44.21
CA PHE A 192 2.94 4.99 44.69
C PHE A 192 2.84 6.51 44.45
N MET A 193 1.84 6.97 43.67
CA MET A 193 1.65 8.39 43.34
C MET A 193 0.41 8.97 44.06
N GLY A 194 0.34 8.80 45.37
CA GLY A 194 -0.78 9.32 46.18
C GLY A 194 -2.02 8.43 46.07
N ASN A 195 -3.11 8.91 45.48
CA ASN A 195 -4.37 8.15 45.42
C ASN A 195 -4.38 7.01 44.38
N HIS A 196 -3.28 6.86 43.64
CA HIS A 196 -3.10 5.78 42.66
C HIS A 196 -1.98 4.85 43.11
N GLY A 197 -2.28 3.54 43.13
CA GLY A 197 -1.32 2.48 43.40
C GLY A 197 -0.16 2.45 42.39
N PRO A 198 0.88 1.63 42.64
CA PRO A 198 2.01 1.51 41.73
C PRO A 198 1.56 1.08 40.33
N SER A 199 2.24 1.59 39.30
CA SER A 199 1.97 1.22 37.90
C SER A 199 3.24 0.74 37.22
N LYS A 200 3.12 -0.28 36.37
CA LYS A 200 4.23 -0.85 35.61
C LYS A 200 3.86 -0.91 34.15
N LYS A 201 4.78 -0.48 33.29
CA LYS A 201 4.64 -0.54 31.85
C LYS A 201 5.78 -1.35 31.28
N THR A 202 5.45 -2.48 30.66
CA THR A 202 6.41 -3.31 29.94
C THR A 202 6.17 -3.15 28.45
N MET A 203 7.25 -2.92 27.70
CA MET A 203 7.23 -2.69 26.26
C MET A 203 8.22 -3.65 25.61
N TYR A 204 7.72 -4.54 24.76
CA TYR A 204 8.52 -5.38 23.88
C TYR A 204 8.49 -4.81 22.47
N SER A 205 9.65 -4.78 21.80
CA SER A 205 9.75 -4.28 20.43
C SER A 205 10.75 -5.11 19.64
N ARG A 206 10.30 -5.79 18.59
CA ARG A 206 11.16 -6.62 17.74
C ARG A 206 10.77 -6.46 16.27
N TYR A 207 11.75 -6.50 15.37
CA TYR A 207 11.48 -6.53 13.94
C TYR A 207 11.24 -7.96 13.46
N ALA A 208 10.44 -8.11 12.42
CA ALA A 208 10.14 -9.38 11.77
C ALA A 208 10.12 -9.21 10.24
N VAL A 209 10.44 -10.28 9.53
CA VAL A 209 10.03 -10.45 8.13
C VAL A 209 8.72 -11.21 8.13
N ILE A 210 7.70 -10.64 7.50
CA ILE A 210 6.40 -11.29 7.35
C ILE A 210 6.24 -11.71 5.90
N GLY A 211 5.89 -12.98 5.68
CA GLY A 211 5.62 -13.56 4.37
C GLY A 211 4.20 -14.08 4.28
N TRP A 212 3.51 -13.76 3.19
CA TRP A 212 2.22 -14.37 2.86
C TRP A 212 2.11 -14.68 1.36
N PRO A 213 1.23 -15.60 0.94
CA PRO A 213 1.03 -15.89 -0.48
C PRO A 213 0.70 -14.62 -1.27
N ALA A 214 1.34 -14.42 -2.42
CA ALA A 214 1.12 -13.26 -3.28
C ALA A 214 -0.33 -13.16 -3.76
N ALA A 215 -1.00 -14.31 -3.97
CA ALA A 215 -2.43 -14.38 -4.26
C ALA A 215 -3.29 -13.68 -3.19
N ARG A 216 -2.87 -13.69 -1.92
CA ARG A 216 -3.55 -13.00 -0.81
C ARG A 216 -2.99 -11.61 -0.53
N GLY A 217 -2.04 -11.15 -1.34
CA GLY A 217 -1.30 -9.92 -1.10
C GLY A 217 -2.22 -8.74 -0.84
N VAL A 218 -3.00 -8.35 -1.84
CA VAL A 218 -3.87 -7.16 -1.76
C VAL A 218 -4.88 -7.28 -0.61
N LYS A 219 -5.47 -8.47 -0.43
CA LYS A 219 -6.40 -8.78 0.67
C LYS A 219 -5.77 -8.53 2.03
N ASN A 220 -4.54 -9.00 2.25
CA ASN A 220 -3.82 -8.83 3.50
C ASN A 220 -3.31 -7.39 3.69
N ALA A 221 -2.89 -6.72 2.62
CA ALA A 221 -2.46 -5.32 2.68
C ALA A 221 -3.61 -4.38 3.09
N LEU A 222 -4.82 -4.59 2.54
CA LEU A 222 -6.00 -3.85 2.95
C LEU A 222 -6.41 -4.14 4.39
N GLU A 223 -6.30 -5.39 4.83
CA GLU A 223 -6.72 -5.80 6.18
C GLU A 223 -5.72 -5.38 7.27
N PHE A 224 -4.42 -5.45 7.01
CA PHE A 224 -3.39 -5.33 8.05
C PHE A 224 -2.44 -4.14 7.89
N ILE A 225 -2.36 -3.53 6.71
CA ILE A 225 -1.39 -2.45 6.43
C ILE A 225 -2.09 -1.13 6.12
N ASN A 226 -2.56 -0.96 4.87
CA ASN A 226 -3.38 0.12 4.32
C ASN A 226 -3.31 0.14 2.77
N GLU A 227 -4.09 1.04 2.18
CA GLU A 227 -4.19 1.32 0.74
C GLU A 227 -2.84 1.61 0.06
N ALA A 228 -1.89 2.28 0.74
CA ALA A 228 -0.59 2.62 0.14
C ALA A 228 0.28 1.39 -0.12
N ALA A 229 0.10 0.32 0.67
CA ALA A 229 0.80 -0.94 0.46
C ALA A 229 0.36 -1.65 -0.83
N VAL A 230 -0.92 -1.54 -1.21
CA VAL A 230 -1.47 -2.16 -2.43
C VAL A 230 -0.76 -1.67 -3.68
N SER A 231 -0.38 -0.39 -3.73
CA SER A 231 0.35 0.20 -4.85
C SER A 231 1.74 -0.42 -5.05
N GLU A 232 2.39 -0.86 -3.97
CA GLU A 232 3.70 -1.51 -4.02
C GLU A 232 3.60 -2.95 -4.58
N MET A 233 2.43 -3.59 -4.40
CA MET A 233 2.18 -4.99 -4.78
C MET A 233 2.01 -5.18 -6.29
N LYS A 234 1.73 -4.10 -7.04
CA LYS A 234 1.66 -4.10 -8.51
C LYS A 234 2.88 -4.71 -9.20
N THR A 235 4.03 -4.63 -8.55
CA THR A 235 5.30 -5.10 -9.11
C THR A 235 5.39 -6.62 -9.23
N GLN A 236 4.44 -7.37 -8.64
CA GLN A 236 4.45 -8.83 -8.59
C GLN A 236 3.23 -9.40 -9.33
N LYS A 237 3.28 -9.41 -10.67
CA LYS A 237 2.34 -10.17 -11.51
C LYS A 237 2.65 -11.68 -11.45
N PRO A 238 1.65 -12.57 -11.56
CA PRO A 238 0.23 -12.35 -11.82
C PRO A 238 -0.62 -12.24 -10.53
N ILE A 239 -1.74 -11.53 -10.65
CA ILE A 239 -2.76 -11.45 -9.59
C ILE A 239 -3.84 -12.48 -9.91
N ASP A 240 -4.19 -13.33 -8.94
CA ASP A 240 -5.23 -14.34 -9.08
C ASP A 240 -6.62 -13.69 -9.20
N THR A 241 -7.42 -14.10 -10.19
CA THR A 241 -8.83 -13.68 -10.38
C THR A 241 -9.69 -13.92 -9.14
N GLY A 242 -9.47 -15.02 -8.40
CA GLY A 242 -10.21 -15.27 -7.15
C GLY A 242 -9.92 -14.21 -6.08
N ALA A 243 -8.67 -13.72 -6.04
CA ALA A 243 -8.28 -12.64 -5.15
C ALA A 243 -8.94 -11.30 -5.51
N VAL A 244 -9.18 -11.02 -6.80
CA VAL A 244 -9.84 -9.79 -7.26
C VAL A 244 -11.25 -9.66 -6.71
N GLY A 245 -12.04 -10.73 -6.75
CA GLY A 245 -13.38 -10.75 -6.14
C GLY A 245 -13.36 -10.47 -4.64
N ASP A 246 -12.47 -11.13 -3.89
CA ASP A 246 -12.29 -10.92 -2.45
C ASP A 246 -11.88 -9.48 -2.11
N ILE A 247 -11.03 -8.87 -2.95
CA ILE A 247 -10.62 -7.47 -2.83
C ILE A 247 -11.82 -6.55 -2.97
N LEU A 248 -12.66 -6.75 -3.99
CA LEU A 248 -13.85 -5.92 -4.21
C LEU A 248 -14.85 -6.03 -3.06
N ILE A 249 -15.11 -7.24 -2.55
CA ILE A 249 -16.01 -7.47 -1.40
C ILE A 249 -15.50 -6.74 -0.15
N LYS A 250 -14.21 -6.86 0.15
CA LYS A 250 -13.62 -6.18 1.31
C LYS A 250 -13.55 -4.68 1.14
N LEU A 251 -13.14 -4.21 -0.04
CA LEU A 251 -13.10 -2.79 -0.36
C LEU A 251 -14.48 -2.17 -0.18
N GLN A 252 -15.52 -2.82 -0.70
CA GLN A 252 -16.90 -2.40 -0.49
C GLN A 252 -17.20 -2.29 1.02
N ALA A 253 -16.93 -3.35 1.80
CA ALA A 253 -17.19 -3.35 3.24
C ALA A 253 -16.44 -2.26 4.01
N GLU A 254 -15.20 -1.91 3.62
CA GLU A 254 -14.43 -0.82 4.22
C GLU A 254 -14.95 0.56 3.79
N LEU A 255 -15.35 0.72 2.53
CA LEU A 255 -15.99 1.93 2.03
C LEU A 255 -17.33 2.20 2.75
N GLU A 256 -18.10 1.16 3.09
CA GLU A 256 -19.33 1.32 3.90
C GLU A 256 -19.07 1.83 5.32
N LYS A 257 -17.93 1.47 5.92
CA LYS A 257 -17.56 1.89 7.28
C LYS A 257 -16.93 3.29 7.31
N LYS A 258 -16.50 3.79 6.15
CA LYS A 258 -15.70 5.02 6.04
C LYS A 258 -16.58 6.24 6.35
N LYS A 259 -16.23 6.97 7.41
CA LYS A 259 -16.93 8.20 7.80
C LYS A 259 -16.56 9.35 6.85
N PRO A 260 -17.39 10.41 6.74
CA PRO A 260 -17.10 11.59 5.90
C PRO A 260 -15.74 12.25 6.17
N ASN A 261 -15.27 12.18 7.42
CA ASN A 261 -14.00 12.79 7.86
C ASN A 261 -12.83 11.79 7.90
N ALA A 262 -12.99 10.62 7.28
CA ALA A 262 -11.91 9.64 7.20
C ALA A 262 -10.75 10.14 6.34
N LYS A 263 -9.57 9.52 6.50
CA LYS A 263 -8.42 9.82 5.64
C LYS A 263 -8.81 9.62 4.17
N PRO A 264 -8.44 10.56 3.29
CA PRO A 264 -8.73 10.46 1.87
C PRO A 264 -8.02 9.25 1.26
N ILE A 265 -8.63 8.70 0.23
CA ILE A 265 -8.10 7.60 -0.57
C ILE A 265 -7.04 8.18 -1.51
N SER A 266 -5.86 7.56 -1.50
CA SER A 266 -4.76 7.99 -2.36
C SER A 266 -5.07 7.69 -3.83
N THR A 267 -4.68 8.60 -4.73
CA THR A 267 -4.82 8.40 -6.18
C THR A 267 -4.04 7.17 -6.66
N GLU A 268 -2.89 6.89 -6.06
CA GLU A 268 -2.05 5.73 -6.39
C GLU A 268 -2.80 4.42 -6.15
N PHE A 269 -3.56 4.34 -5.05
CA PHE A 269 -4.42 3.20 -4.76
C PHE A 269 -5.54 3.04 -5.79
N PHE A 270 -6.22 4.12 -6.16
CA PHE A 270 -7.25 4.08 -7.19
C PHE A 270 -6.71 3.61 -8.54
N GLN A 271 -5.56 4.17 -8.95
CA GLN A 271 -4.86 3.72 -10.14
C GLN A 271 -4.48 2.24 -10.05
N ALA A 272 -4.03 1.78 -8.87
CA ALA A 272 -3.72 0.37 -8.64
C ALA A 272 -4.92 -0.53 -8.86
N LEU A 273 -6.04 -0.20 -8.26
CA LEU A 273 -7.23 -1.00 -8.36
C LEU A 273 -7.72 -1.09 -9.82
N CYS A 274 -7.73 0.02 -10.56
CA CYS A 274 -8.14 0.02 -11.97
C CYS A 274 -7.21 -0.84 -12.83
N GLU A 275 -5.89 -0.75 -12.64
CA GLU A 275 -4.93 -1.58 -13.36
C GLU A 275 -5.10 -3.07 -13.04
N ILE A 276 -5.37 -3.44 -11.78
CA ILE A 276 -5.64 -4.82 -11.37
C ILE A 276 -6.90 -5.36 -12.08
N LEU A 277 -7.96 -4.55 -12.15
CA LEU A 277 -9.20 -4.93 -12.82
C LEU A 277 -8.99 -5.14 -14.33
N VAL A 278 -8.20 -4.28 -14.97
CA VAL A 278 -7.84 -4.43 -16.39
C VAL A 278 -6.97 -5.67 -16.60
N ASP A 279 -5.95 -5.89 -15.76
CA ASP A 279 -5.05 -7.05 -15.85
C ASP A 279 -5.79 -8.38 -15.61
N ALA A 280 -6.80 -8.40 -14.74
CA ALA A 280 -7.63 -9.58 -14.49
C ALA A 280 -8.47 -9.98 -15.72
N GLY A 281 -8.82 -9.01 -16.58
CA GLY A 281 -9.57 -9.24 -17.82
C GLY A 281 -10.99 -9.77 -17.64
N ASP A 282 -11.52 -9.79 -16.42
CA ASP A 282 -12.88 -10.25 -16.12
C ASP A 282 -13.85 -9.05 -16.02
N VAL A 283 -14.74 -8.97 -17.00
CA VAL A 283 -15.79 -7.95 -17.12
C VAL A 283 -16.68 -7.90 -15.87
N ALA A 284 -16.94 -9.03 -15.23
CA ALA A 284 -17.79 -9.07 -14.05
C ALA A 284 -17.19 -8.28 -12.88
N PHE A 285 -15.86 -8.35 -12.69
CA PHE A 285 -15.18 -7.56 -11.66
C PHE A 285 -15.17 -6.08 -11.99
N VAL A 286 -14.99 -5.70 -13.26
CA VAL A 286 -15.09 -4.30 -13.69
C VAL A 286 -16.48 -3.74 -13.41
N ASN A 287 -17.52 -4.49 -13.79
CA ASN A 287 -18.91 -4.08 -13.58
C ASN A 287 -19.26 -3.99 -12.09
N GLU A 288 -18.83 -4.96 -11.29
CA GLU A 288 -19.01 -4.93 -9.83
C GLU A 288 -18.30 -3.74 -9.18
N PHE A 289 -17.08 -3.43 -9.62
CA PHE A 289 -16.35 -2.26 -9.17
C PHE A 289 -17.12 -0.95 -9.44
N PHE A 290 -17.60 -0.75 -10.66
CA PHE A 290 -18.37 0.46 -11.00
C PHE A 290 -19.69 0.53 -10.22
N LEU A 291 -20.45 -0.57 -10.13
CA LEU A 291 -21.75 -0.55 -9.46
C LEU A 291 -21.66 -0.37 -7.94
N LYS A 292 -20.63 -0.95 -7.28
CA LYS A 292 -20.60 -1.05 -5.81
C LYS A 292 -19.52 -0.20 -5.14
N CYS A 293 -18.41 0.08 -5.82
CA CYS A 293 -17.24 0.71 -5.21
C CYS A 293 -16.99 2.14 -5.72
N PHE A 294 -17.07 2.35 -7.03
CA PHE A 294 -16.59 3.56 -7.70
C PHE A 294 -17.16 4.86 -7.12
N GLY A 295 -18.48 4.94 -6.92
CA GLY A 295 -19.13 6.16 -6.42
C GLY A 295 -18.60 6.59 -5.04
N LYS A 296 -18.51 5.63 -4.10
CA LYS A 296 -17.99 5.88 -2.75
C LYS A 296 -16.50 6.18 -2.76
N LEU A 297 -15.76 5.50 -3.62
CA LEU A 297 -14.33 5.71 -3.75
C LEU A 297 -14.03 7.13 -4.29
N CYS A 298 -14.77 7.58 -5.31
CA CYS A 298 -14.71 8.95 -5.83
C CYS A 298 -15.07 10.02 -4.80
N ALA A 299 -16.00 9.74 -3.89
CA ALA A 299 -16.36 10.67 -2.82
C ALA A 299 -15.23 10.88 -1.80
N HIS A 300 -14.35 9.90 -1.64
CA HIS A 300 -13.25 9.92 -0.66
C HIS A 300 -11.86 10.13 -1.28
N LEU A 301 -11.76 10.30 -2.59
CA LEU A 301 -10.50 10.49 -3.30
C LEU A 301 -9.80 11.80 -2.92
N GLN A 302 -8.49 11.74 -2.73
CA GLN A 302 -7.66 12.91 -2.41
C GLN A 302 -7.63 13.93 -3.56
N ASP A 303 -7.53 13.43 -4.79
CA ASP A 303 -7.53 14.23 -6.01
C ASP A 303 -8.49 13.59 -7.02
N LYS A 304 -9.60 14.30 -7.28
CA LYS A 304 -10.63 13.86 -8.22
C LYS A 304 -10.19 14.01 -9.67
N ASP A 305 -9.31 14.97 -9.98
CA ASP A 305 -8.88 15.23 -11.35
C ASP A 305 -7.95 14.12 -11.84
N ALA A 306 -7.19 13.52 -10.92
CA ALA A 306 -6.29 12.43 -11.24
C ALA A 306 -7.01 11.10 -11.60
N VAL A 307 -8.34 11.03 -11.42
CA VAL A 307 -9.19 9.91 -11.89
C VAL A 307 -9.28 9.86 -13.42
N VAL A 308 -9.32 11.02 -14.07
CA VAL A 308 -9.53 11.16 -15.52
C VAL A 308 -8.51 10.35 -16.34
N PRO A 309 -7.18 10.51 -16.18
CA PRO A 309 -6.21 9.77 -16.99
C PRO A 309 -6.27 8.25 -16.73
N VAL A 310 -6.58 7.83 -15.51
CA VAL A 310 -6.72 6.41 -15.14
C VAL A 310 -7.92 5.78 -15.86
N LEU A 311 -9.10 6.41 -15.77
CA LEU A 311 -10.30 5.93 -16.45
C LEU A 311 -10.16 5.97 -17.97
N THR A 312 -9.52 7.01 -18.52
CA THR A 312 -9.24 7.08 -19.96
C THR A 312 -8.41 5.88 -20.41
N THR A 313 -7.38 5.51 -19.66
CA THR A 313 -6.54 4.34 -19.98
C THR A 313 -7.34 3.04 -19.86
N MET A 314 -8.13 2.89 -18.80
CA MET A 314 -8.99 1.73 -18.59
C MET A 314 -10.01 1.55 -19.72
N PHE A 315 -10.71 2.61 -20.14
CA PHE A 315 -11.71 2.53 -21.19
C PHE A 315 -11.15 2.32 -22.59
N ARG A 316 -9.88 2.69 -22.85
CA ARG A 316 -9.19 2.28 -24.10
C ARG A 316 -8.89 0.78 -24.14
N SER A 317 -8.75 0.14 -22.98
CA SER A 317 -8.36 -1.28 -22.89
C SER A 317 -9.54 -2.25 -22.83
N LEU A 318 -10.75 -1.77 -22.56
CA LEU A 318 -11.94 -2.60 -22.33
C LEU A 318 -12.98 -2.42 -23.43
N ASN A 319 -13.78 -3.44 -23.67
CA ASN A 319 -14.88 -3.38 -24.62
C ASN A 319 -16.07 -2.61 -24.03
N TRP A 320 -16.36 -1.43 -24.55
CA TRP A 320 -17.43 -0.56 -24.04
C TRP A 320 -18.81 -1.22 -24.05
N ASN A 321 -19.08 -2.10 -25.02
CA ASN A 321 -20.37 -2.81 -25.09
C ASN A 321 -20.65 -3.72 -23.89
N GLU A 322 -19.62 -4.10 -23.15
CA GLU A 322 -19.70 -5.01 -22.00
C GLU A 322 -19.77 -4.28 -20.66
N ILE A 323 -19.26 -3.03 -20.60
CA ILE A 323 -19.11 -2.26 -19.36
C ILE A 323 -19.87 -0.94 -19.34
N GLY A 324 -20.28 -0.43 -20.50
CA GLY A 324 -20.71 0.96 -20.67
C GLY A 324 -21.97 1.30 -19.88
N ARG A 325 -22.91 0.36 -19.76
CA ARG A 325 -24.14 0.55 -18.98
C ARG A 325 -23.83 0.77 -17.49
N GLU A 326 -23.05 -0.12 -16.91
CA GLU A 326 -22.67 -0.09 -15.49
C GLU A 326 -21.81 1.13 -15.16
N VAL A 327 -20.93 1.54 -16.07
CA VAL A 327 -20.15 2.78 -15.95
C VAL A 327 -21.06 4.01 -15.90
N LEU A 328 -21.99 4.15 -16.85
CA LEU A 328 -22.90 5.31 -16.90
C LEU A 328 -23.85 5.34 -15.70
N GLU A 329 -24.32 4.17 -15.25
CA GLU A 329 -25.12 4.05 -14.03
C GLU A 329 -24.35 4.51 -12.80
N SER A 330 -23.08 4.08 -12.67
CA SER A 330 -22.19 4.48 -11.59
C SER A 330 -21.90 5.98 -11.58
N PHE A 331 -21.66 6.57 -12.75
CA PHE A 331 -21.51 8.02 -12.87
C PHE A 331 -22.77 8.77 -12.43
N GLY A 332 -23.95 8.15 -12.62
CA GLY A 332 -25.24 8.70 -12.19
C GLY A 332 -25.40 8.79 -10.67
N GLN A 333 -24.61 8.03 -9.90
CA GLN A 333 -24.62 8.06 -8.44
C GLN A 333 -23.74 9.18 -7.85
N LEU A 334 -22.89 9.81 -8.67
CA LEU A 334 -22.09 10.96 -8.27
C LEU A 334 -22.93 12.24 -8.27
N ASP A 335 -22.46 13.29 -7.59
CA ASP A 335 -23.06 14.61 -7.74
C ASP A 335 -23.00 15.07 -9.21
N HIS A 336 -24.04 15.77 -9.67
CA HIS A 336 -24.22 16.12 -11.09
C HIS A 336 -23.00 16.82 -11.70
N ARG A 337 -22.28 17.63 -10.90
CA ARG A 337 -21.09 18.35 -11.36
C ARG A 337 -19.90 17.41 -11.52
N THR A 338 -19.55 16.64 -10.49
CA THR A 338 -18.43 15.68 -10.57
C THR A 338 -18.68 14.65 -11.69
N SER A 339 -19.92 14.15 -11.79
CA SER A 339 -20.35 13.22 -12.84
C SER A 339 -20.10 13.77 -14.25
N LEU A 340 -20.53 15.02 -14.48
CA LEU A 340 -20.33 15.72 -15.74
C LEU A 340 -18.85 15.94 -16.05
N GLU A 341 -18.10 16.48 -15.09
CA GLU A 341 -16.69 16.84 -15.29
C GLU A 341 -15.85 15.60 -15.59
N ILE A 342 -16.00 14.50 -14.83
CA ILE A 342 -15.29 13.25 -15.11
C ILE A 342 -15.69 12.69 -16.47
N GLY A 343 -16.99 12.60 -16.78
CA GLY A 343 -17.46 12.03 -18.05
C GLY A 343 -16.93 12.74 -19.28
N VAL A 344 -17.01 14.08 -19.30
CA VAL A 344 -16.54 14.90 -20.43
C VAL A 344 -15.02 14.88 -20.54
N LEU A 345 -14.29 14.97 -19.42
CA LEU A 345 -12.83 14.98 -19.45
C LEU A 345 -12.25 13.62 -19.85
N VAL A 346 -12.89 12.51 -19.46
CA VAL A 346 -12.52 11.17 -19.93
C VAL A 346 -12.81 11.04 -21.43
N ALA A 347 -13.97 11.52 -21.90
CA ALA A 347 -14.32 11.48 -23.32
C ALA A 347 -13.34 12.28 -24.21
N ASP A 348 -12.88 13.44 -23.74
CA ASP A 348 -11.87 14.26 -24.44
C ASP A 348 -10.54 13.51 -24.63
N GLY A 349 -10.20 12.63 -23.69
CA GLY A 349 -9.03 11.78 -23.77
C GLY A 349 -9.19 10.57 -24.71
N LEU A 350 -10.40 10.22 -25.14
CA LEU A 350 -10.63 9.02 -25.95
C LEU A 350 -10.58 9.29 -27.45
N ASP A 351 -10.20 8.25 -28.20
CA ASP A 351 -10.30 8.26 -29.66
C ASP A 351 -11.77 8.29 -30.09
N ASP A 352 -12.04 8.78 -31.30
CA ASP A 352 -13.40 8.83 -31.83
C ASP A 352 -13.97 7.41 -31.95
N GLY A 353 -15.14 7.19 -31.36
CA GLY A 353 -15.77 5.88 -31.26
C GLY A 353 -16.96 5.86 -30.32
N GLU A 354 -17.55 4.68 -30.16
CA GLU A 354 -18.78 4.45 -29.39
C GLU A 354 -18.66 4.94 -27.94
N THR A 355 -17.54 4.66 -27.28
CA THR A 355 -17.25 5.08 -25.90
C THR A 355 -17.28 6.59 -25.74
N LYS A 356 -16.59 7.32 -26.63
CA LYS A 356 -16.53 8.78 -26.60
C LYS A 356 -17.92 9.37 -26.83
N THR A 357 -18.63 8.90 -27.85
CA THR A 357 -19.98 9.36 -28.18
C THR A 357 -20.94 9.15 -27.00
N ALA A 358 -20.93 7.96 -26.38
CA ALA A 358 -21.79 7.66 -25.23
C ALA A 358 -21.51 8.59 -24.02
N LEU A 359 -20.24 8.81 -23.70
CA LEU A 359 -19.86 9.71 -22.60
C LEU A 359 -20.19 11.18 -22.91
N MET A 360 -20.08 11.61 -24.16
CA MET A 360 -20.45 12.97 -24.56
C MET A 360 -21.96 13.20 -24.48
N HIS A 361 -22.78 12.25 -24.96
CA HIS A 361 -24.24 12.31 -24.78
C HIS A 361 -24.63 12.34 -23.30
N TYR A 362 -24.00 11.50 -22.48
CA TYR A 362 -24.21 11.50 -21.03
C TYR A 362 -23.86 12.86 -20.41
N GLY A 363 -22.71 13.43 -20.78
CA GLY A 363 -22.29 14.75 -20.34
C GLY A 363 -23.31 15.83 -20.73
N MET A 364 -23.84 15.81 -21.95
CA MET A 364 -24.88 16.76 -22.35
C MET A 364 -26.16 16.62 -21.52
N GLU A 365 -26.59 15.40 -21.25
CA GLU A 365 -27.77 15.14 -20.41
C GLU A 365 -27.57 15.68 -18.99
N LYS A 366 -26.37 15.49 -18.42
CA LYS A 366 -26.04 15.99 -17.07
C LYS A 366 -25.85 17.50 -17.03
N ALA A 367 -25.26 18.11 -18.05
CA ALA A 367 -25.12 19.57 -18.15
C ALA A 367 -26.49 20.27 -18.13
N VAL A 368 -27.50 19.66 -18.74
CA VAL A 368 -28.89 20.13 -18.72
C VAL A 368 -29.54 20.04 -17.33
N GLN A 369 -29.12 19.09 -16.49
CA GLN A 369 -29.70 18.87 -15.16
C GLN A 369 -29.14 19.84 -14.09
N LEU A 370 -28.14 20.66 -14.43
CA LEU A 370 -27.53 21.62 -13.49
C LEU A 370 -28.42 22.86 -13.31
N SER A 371 -28.66 23.26 -12.06
CA SER A 371 -29.52 24.39 -11.71
C SER A 371 -29.03 25.74 -12.27
N ASP A 372 -27.71 25.91 -12.37
CA ASP A 372 -27.06 27.11 -12.92
C ASP A 372 -26.58 26.89 -14.37
N GLY A 373 -26.97 25.78 -15.01
CA GLY A 373 -26.51 25.39 -16.33
C GLY A 373 -24.98 25.23 -16.41
N MET A 374 -24.40 25.54 -17.58
CA MET A 374 -22.95 25.42 -17.82
C MET A 374 -22.08 26.40 -17.02
N ALA A 375 -22.67 27.37 -16.32
CA ALA A 375 -21.99 28.26 -15.38
C ALA A 375 -21.23 27.52 -14.27
N SER A 376 -21.81 26.38 -13.87
CA SER A 376 -21.35 25.60 -12.73
C SER A 376 -20.24 24.61 -13.09
N CYS A 377 -19.91 24.48 -14.38
CA CYS A 377 -18.87 23.60 -14.90
C CYS A 377 -17.51 24.32 -14.98
N SER A 378 -16.43 23.55 -14.99
CA SER A 378 -15.13 24.12 -15.37
C SER A 378 -15.15 24.67 -16.81
N THR A 379 -14.42 25.76 -17.07
CA THR A 379 -14.30 26.36 -18.42
C THR A 379 -13.83 25.33 -19.44
N LYS A 380 -12.91 24.44 -19.05
CA LYS A 380 -12.41 23.35 -19.89
C LYS A 380 -13.53 22.38 -20.29
N THR A 381 -14.37 21.97 -19.33
CA THR A 381 -15.52 21.08 -19.59
C THR A 381 -16.51 21.70 -20.56
N ALA A 382 -16.83 22.98 -20.38
CA ALA A 382 -17.72 23.71 -21.28
C ALA A 382 -17.14 23.82 -22.70
N GLU A 383 -15.86 24.14 -22.84
CA GLU A 383 -15.18 24.20 -24.13
C GLU A 383 -15.20 22.88 -24.89
N ILE A 384 -14.97 21.75 -24.20
CA ILE A 384 -14.97 20.41 -24.81
C ILE A 384 -16.37 20.07 -25.35
N LEU A 385 -17.42 20.30 -24.55
CA LEU A 385 -18.80 20.08 -24.97
C LEU A 385 -19.15 20.92 -26.21
N TRP A 386 -18.78 22.20 -26.22
CA TRP A 386 -19.02 23.06 -27.38
C TRP A 386 -18.28 22.59 -28.62
N LYS A 387 -17.00 22.22 -28.51
CA LYS A 387 -16.23 21.70 -29.65
C LYS A 387 -16.86 20.46 -30.24
N TRP A 388 -17.33 19.55 -29.39
CA TRP A 388 -17.96 18.31 -29.85
C TRP A 388 -19.32 18.55 -30.49
N VAL A 389 -20.17 19.40 -29.89
CA VAL A 389 -21.45 19.78 -30.48
C VAL A 389 -21.25 20.43 -31.85
N LEU A 390 -20.30 21.35 -31.99
CA LEU A 390 -20.01 22.04 -33.26
C LEU A 390 -19.38 21.13 -34.32
N GLY A 391 -18.72 20.05 -33.90
CA GLY A 391 -18.13 19.05 -34.79
C GLY A 391 -19.05 17.85 -35.07
N SER A 392 -20.20 17.75 -34.41
CA SER A 392 -21.14 16.64 -34.60
C SER A 392 -22.07 16.92 -35.77
N ASP A 393 -22.22 15.94 -36.65
CA ASP A 393 -23.20 15.95 -37.74
C ASP A 393 -24.64 15.68 -37.24
N GLU A 394 -24.87 15.56 -35.93
CA GLU A 394 -26.20 15.36 -35.33
C GLU A 394 -26.92 16.70 -35.07
N PRO A 395 -27.95 17.05 -35.87
CA PRO A 395 -28.64 18.33 -35.73
C PRO A 395 -29.40 18.43 -34.40
N ASP A 396 -29.97 17.32 -33.93
CA ASP A 396 -30.85 17.25 -32.76
C ASP A 396 -30.12 17.49 -31.45
N ALA A 397 -28.85 17.05 -31.34
CA ALA A 397 -28.00 17.28 -30.18
C ALA A 397 -27.68 18.77 -30.03
N LEU A 398 -27.36 19.44 -31.14
CA LEU A 398 -27.05 20.86 -31.19
C LEU A 398 -28.28 21.74 -30.92
N THR A 399 -29.45 21.42 -31.46
CA THR A 399 -30.70 22.15 -31.14
C THR A 399 -31.13 21.94 -29.70
N THR A 400 -31.10 20.72 -29.17
CA THR A 400 -31.52 20.43 -27.79
C THR A 400 -30.62 21.13 -26.77
N PHE A 401 -29.30 21.15 -27.03
CA PHE A 401 -28.33 21.81 -26.19
C PHE A 401 -28.43 23.34 -26.29
N ALA A 402 -28.49 23.87 -27.51
CA ALA A 402 -28.62 25.30 -27.75
C ALA A 402 -29.93 25.86 -27.15
N GLU A 403 -31.07 25.19 -27.32
CA GLU A 403 -32.36 25.62 -26.78
C GLU A 403 -32.37 25.70 -25.24
N LYS A 404 -31.66 24.78 -24.57
CA LYS A 404 -31.59 24.74 -23.11
C LYS A 404 -30.55 25.71 -22.55
N VAL A 405 -29.42 25.91 -23.25
CA VAL A 405 -28.48 27.00 -22.95
C VAL A 405 -29.15 28.37 -23.09
N THR A 406 -29.96 28.58 -24.14
CA THR A 406 -30.72 29.85 -24.32
C THR A 406 -31.78 30.11 -23.26
N LYS A 407 -32.24 29.08 -22.53
CA LYS A 407 -33.18 29.22 -21.40
C LYS A 407 -32.48 29.52 -20.06
N SER A 408 -31.15 29.46 -20.00
CA SER A 408 -30.36 29.77 -18.81
C SER A 408 -30.17 31.28 -18.65
N GLN A 409 -30.03 31.79 -17.41
CA GLN A 409 -29.89 33.24 -17.21
C GLN A 409 -28.60 33.77 -17.85
N PRO A 410 -28.63 34.92 -18.57
CA PRO A 410 -27.44 35.45 -19.25
C PRO A 410 -26.26 35.72 -18.31
N SER A 411 -26.50 36.00 -17.03
CA SER A 411 -25.48 36.18 -15.97
C SER A 411 -24.71 34.91 -15.60
N SER A 412 -25.27 33.74 -15.91
CA SER A 412 -24.68 32.42 -15.63
C SER A 412 -23.79 31.92 -16.78
N LEU A 413 -23.89 32.50 -17.98
CA LEU A 413 -23.13 32.04 -19.14
C LEU A 413 -21.73 32.67 -19.17
N ASP A 414 -20.69 31.87 -19.43
CA ASP A 414 -19.36 32.40 -19.71
C ASP A 414 -19.36 33.27 -20.99
N VAL A 415 -18.35 34.11 -21.17
CA VAL A 415 -18.26 35.07 -22.28
C VAL A 415 -18.37 34.40 -23.66
N ALA A 416 -17.75 33.23 -23.86
CA ALA A 416 -17.82 32.48 -25.11
C ALA A 416 -19.26 31.94 -25.33
N THR A 417 -19.88 31.41 -24.29
CA THR A 417 -21.26 30.92 -24.35
C THR A 417 -22.29 32.04 -24.60
N ARG A 418 -22.06 33.24 -24.05
CA ARG A 418 -22.86 34.45 -24.32
C ARG A 418 -22.81 34.87 -25.78
N VAL A 419 -21.62 34.84 -26.39
CA VAL A 419 -21.43 35.20 -27.80
C VAL A 419 -22.19 34.25 -28.72
N PHE A 420 -22.23 32.95 -28.38
CA PHE A 420 -22.95 31.95 -29.17
C PHE A 420 -24.48 32.12 -29.12
N VAL A 421 -25.04 32.43 -27.95
CA VAL A 421 -26.48 32.73 -27.78
C VAL A 421 -26.91 33.98 -28.54
N TRP A 422 -25.99 34.94 -28.74
CA TRP A 422 -26.30 36.24 -29.38
C TRP A 422 -26.18 36.24 -30.91
N ILE A 423 -25.61 35.19 -31.51
CA ILE A 423 -25.39 35.07 -32.98
C ILE A 423 -26.54 34.30 -33.67
N LYS A 424 -27.51 33.77 -32.91
CA LYS A 424 -28.80 33.29 -33.41
C LYS A 424 -29.83 34.41 -33.33
#